data_AF-A0A378VW36-F1
#
_entry.id   AF-A0A378VW36-F1
#
_cell.length_a   1.000
_cell.length_b   1.000
_cell.length_c   1.000
_cell.angle_alpha   90.00
_cell.angle_beta   90.00
_cell.angle_gamma   90.00
#
_symmetry.space_group_name_H-M   'P 1'
#
loop_
_entity.id
_entity.type
_entity.pdbx_description
1 polymer ?
#
loop_
_entity_poly.entity_id
_entity_poly.type
_entity_poly.pdbx_seq_one_letter_code
_entity_poly.pdbx_strand_id
1 'polypeptide(L)'
;MVCPNKEEADLVFGQLKFTVRRIYSSPPAHGAYIAADVMNSSELYALWQNEVYMMRDRIRAMRQKLYGVLTARIPDRDFTYFIKQRGMFGYTGLSVGQVRRLRDEFAVYLLDSGRMCVAGLNTSNITYVADALAEVLK
;
A
#
# COMPACT_ATOMS: atom_id res chain seq x y z
N MET A 1 -7.06 -21.52 -1.89
CA MET A 1 -8.09 -22.51 -2.24
C MET A 1 -8.54 -23.15 -0.95
N VAL A 2 -9.84 -23.21 -0.69
CA VAL A 2 -10.42 -23.85 0.50
C VAL A 2 -11.32 -24.95 -0.03
N CYS A 3 -11.12 -26.18 0.43
CA CYS A 3 -11.88 -27.36 -0.02
C CYS A 3 -12.92 -27.73 1.05
N PRO A 4 -14.08 -28.29 0.67
CA PRO A 4 -15.17 -28.61 1.58
C PRO A 4 -14.84 -29.76 2.54
N ASN A 5 -13.91 -30.64 2.19
CA ASN A 5 -13.48 -31.76 3.00
C ASN A 5 -11.99 -32.10 2.78
N LYS A 6 -11.46 -33.00 3.62
CA LYS A 6 -10.05 -33.42 3.59
C LYS A 6 -9.69 -34.17 2.31
N GLU A 7 -10.58 -35.03 1.83
CA GLU A 7 -10.36 -35.86 0.63
C GLU A 7 -10.13 -34.98 -0.60
N GLU A 8 -10.98 -33.97 -0.80
CA GLU A 8 -10.82 -32.99 -1.87
C GLU A 8 -9.57 -32.12 -1.69
N ALA A 9 -9.22 -31.76 -0.45
CA ALA A 9 -8.00 -31.00 -0.16
C ALA A 9 -6.73 -31.77 -0.59
N ASP A 10 -6.68 -33.07 -0.34
CA ASP A 10 -5.54 -33.92 -0.72
C ASP A 10 -5.40 -34.03 -2.25
N LEU A 11 -6.53 -34.19 -2.97
CA LEU A 11 -6.55 -34.20 -4.44
C LEU A 11 -6.06 -32.88 -5.02
N VAL A 12 -6.58 -31.76 -4.51
CA VAL A 12 -6.16 -30.40 -4.88
C VAL A 12 -4.67 -30.19 -4.59
N PHE A 13 -4.19 -30.63 -3.44
CA PHE A 13 -2.80 -30.44 -3.05
C PHE A 13 -1.82 -31.16 -4.01
N GLY A 14 -2.19 -32.33 -4.50
CA GLY A 14 -1.47 -33.03 -5.58
C GLY A 14 -1.36 -32.18 -6.85
N GLN A 15 -2.46 -31.58 -7.30
CA GLN A 15 -2.48 -30.71 -8.49
C GLN A 15 -1.66 -29.42 -8.29
N LEU A 16 -1.68 -28.85 -7.09
CA LEU A 16 -0.85 -27.69 -6.75
C LEU A 16 0.64 -28.05 -6.78
N LYS A 17 1.06 -29.19 -6.21
CA LYS A 17 2.45 -29.66 -6.29
C LYS A 17 2.92 -29.85 -7.73
N PHE A 18 2.07 -30.44 -8.57
CA PHE A 18 2.37 -30.63 -9.98
C PHE A 18 2.55 -29.30 -10.72
N THR A 19 1.72 -28.30 -10.40
CA THR A 19 1.83 -26.94 -10.95
C THR A 19 3.11 -26.25 -10.49
N VAL A 20 3.42 -26.30 -9.19
CA VAL A 20 4.65 -25.75 -8.60
C VAL A 20 5.89 -26.30 -9.31
N ARG A 21 5.93 -27.61 -9.56
CA ARG A 21 7.05 -28.27 -10.24
C ARG A 21 7.31 -27.69 -11.64
N ARG A 22 6.27 -27.26 -12.35
CA ARG A 22 6.35 -26.69 -13.70
C ARG A 22 6.70 -25.20 -13.73
N ILE A 23 6.38 -24.45 -12.67
CA ILE A 23 6.68 -23.01 -12.61
C ILE A 23 8.10 -22.78 -12.13
N TYR A 24 8.48 -23.39 -11.01
CA TYR A 24 9.76 -23.10 -10.35
C TYR A 24 10.41 -24.32 -9.72
N SER A 25 9.99 -25.54 -10.08
CA SER A 25 10.48 -26.82 -9.55
C SER A 25 10.23 -27.00 -8.05
N SER A 26 10.98 -26.30 -7.20
CA SER A 26 10.90 -26.37 -5.74
C SER A 26 10.91 -24.97 -5.13
N PRO A 27 10.12 -24.71 -4.08
CA PRO A 27 9.97 -23.36 -3.53
C PRO A 27 11.26 -22.88 -2.84
N PRO A 28 11.50 -21.55 -2.81
CA PRO A 28 12.62 -20.98 -2.06
C PRO A 28 12.41 -21.17 -0.56
N ALA A 29 13.39 -21.83 0.09
CA ALA A 29 13.24 -22.24 1.49
C ALA A 29 13.51 -21.10 2.50
N HIS A 30 14.50 -20.26 2.24
CA HIS A 30 15.01 -19.30 3.24
C HIS A 30 13.93 -18.31 3.72
N GLY A 31 13.19 -17.69 2.80
CA GLY A 31 12.10 -16.77 3.18
C GLY A 31 10.95 -17.47 3.90
N ALA A 32 10.68 -18.74 3.58
CA ALA A 32 9.68 -19.54 4.28
C ALA A 32 10.12 -19.84 5.72
N TYR A 33 11.40 -20.14 5.95
CA TYR A 33 11.93 -20.34 7.30
C TYR A 33 11.90 -19.06 8.13
N ILE A 34 12.30 -17.91 7.58
CA ILE A 34 12.18 -16.62 8.29
C ILE A 34 10.73 -16.35 8.67
N ALA A 35 9.78 -16.53 7.74
CA ALA A 35 8.37 -16.34 8.03
C ALA A 35 7.88 -17.32 9.10
N ALA A 36 8.30 -18.59 9.05
CA ALA A 36 7.95 -19.58 10.05
C ALA A 36 8.51 -19.25 11.44
N ASP A 37 9.77 -18.80 11.52
CA ASP A 37 10.42 -18.42 12.78
C ASP A 37 9.71 -17.22 13.43
N VAL A 38 9.39 -16.20 12.64
CA VAL A 38 8.63 -15.02 13.12
C VAL A 38 7.23 -15.41 13.58
N MET A 39 6.51 -16.22 12.79
CA MET A 39 5.10 -16.56 13.07
C MET A 39 4.93 -17.54 14.22
N ASN A 40 5.89 -18.46 14.43
CA ASN A 40 5.78 -19.51 15.45
C ASN A 40 6.44 -19.13 16.79
N SER A 41 7.22 -18.04 16.84
CA SER A 41 7.71 -17.47 18.10
C SER A 41 6.74 -16.42 18.63
N SER A 42 6.24 -16.60 19.86
CA SER A 42 5.30 -15.64 20.48
C SER A 42 5.88 -14.23 20.61
N GLU A 43 7.17 -14.12 20.92
CA GLU A 43 7.89 -12.86 21.03
C GLU A 43 8.02 -12.16 19.66
N LEU A 44 8.53 -12.88 18.66
CA LEU A 44 8.75 -12.30 17.32
C LEU A 44 7.43 -11.97 16.63
N TYR A 45 6.40 -12.80 16.81
CA TYR A 45 5.08 -12.55 16.28
C TYR A 45 4.48 -11.27 16.88
N ALA A 46 4.57 -11.09 18.19
CA ALA A 46 4.10 -9.87 18.85
C ALA A 46 4.87 -8.63 18.38
N LEU A 47 6.20 -8.73 18.23
CA LEU A 47 7.01 -7.65 17.68
C LEU A 47 6.58 -7.27 16.26
N TRP A 48 6.49 -8.26 15.36
CA TRP A 48 6.06 -8.06 13.98
C TRP A 48 4.66 -7.43 13.90
N GLN A 49 3.70 -7.92 14.70
CA GLN A 49 2.36 -7.35 14.76
C GLN A 49 2.38 -5.88 15.18
N ASN A 50 3.17 -5.53 16.20
CA ASN A 50 3.33 -4.15 16.65
C ASN A 50 3.92 -3.26 15.54
N GLU A 51 4.94 -3.74 14.82
CA GLU A 51 5.52 -3.02 13.69
C GLU A 51 4.50 -2.80 12.55
N VAL A 52 3.71 -3.82 12.22
CA VAL A 52 2.62 -3.70 11.24
C VAL A 52 1.59 -2.67 11.68
N TYR A 53 1.23 -2.63 12.97
CA TYR A 53 0.32 -1.61 13.50
C TYR A 53 0.91 -0.20 13.44
N MET A 54 2.19 -0.02 13.81
CA MET A 54 2.88 1.26 13.68
C MET A 54 2.89 1.75 12.22
N MET A 55 3.17 0.86 11.26
CA MET A 55 3.15 1.19 9.84
C MET A 55 1.74 1.58 9.36
N ARG A 56 0.71 0.84 9.77
CA ARG A 56 -0.70 1.13 9.48
C ARG A 56 -1.09 2.52 9.99
N ASP A 57 -0.74 2.81 11.23
CA ASP A 57 -1.13 4.06 11.89
C ASP A 57 -0.39 5.26 11.31
N ARG A 58 0.89 5.08 10.92
CA ARG A 58 1.64 6.08 10.16
C ARG A 58 0.97 6.41 8.82
N ILE A 59 0.57 5.40 8.04
CA ILE A 59 -0.14 5.62 6.77
C ILE A 59 -1.45 6.36 7.00
N ARG A 60 -2.22 5.98 8.02
CA ARG A 60 -3.47 6.67 8.40
C ARG A 60 -3.22 8.14 8.77
N ALA A 61 -2.17 8.42 9.53
CA ALA A 61 -1.80 9.78 9.90
C ALA A 61 -1.42 10.62 8.67
N MET A 62 -0.68 10.05 7.71
CA MET A 62 -0.34 10.76 6.47
C MET A 62 -1.58 11.04 5.61
N ARG A 63 -2.55 10.11 5.53
CA ARG A 63 -3.83 10.38 4.86
C ARG A 63 -4.58 11.54 5.49
N GLN A 64 -4.66 11.57 6.82
CA GLN A 64 -5.33 12.65 7.53
C GLN A 64 -4.63 14.00 7.35
N LYS A 65 -3.30 14.02 7.40
CA LYS A 65 -2.54 15.24 7.17
C LYS A 65 -2.68 15.75 5.73
N LEU A 66 -2.64 14.85 4.75
CA LEU A 66 -2.88 15.20 3.35
C LEU A 66 -4.27 15.82 3.16
N TYR A 67 -5.29 15.16 3.69
CA TYR A 67 -6.68 15.64 3.68
C TYR A 67 -6.79 17.03 4.31
N GLY A 68 -6.27 17.22 5.53
CA GLY A 68 -6.34 18.49 6.24
C GLY A 68 -5.67 19.65 5.49
N VAL A 69 -4.49 19.42 4.91
CA VAL A 69 -3.80 20.46 4.12
C VAL A 69 -4.58 20.78 2.85
N LEU A 70 -5.03 19.77 2.09
CA LEU A 70 -5.75 20.00 0.83
C LEU A 70 -7.09 20.71 1.06
N THR A 71 -7.87 20.31 2.07
CA THR A 71 -9.12 20.97 2.43
C THR A 71 -8.89 22.42 2.85
N ALA A 72 -7.78 22.74 3.51
CA ALA A 72 -7.45 24.13 3.84
C ALA A 72 -7.03 24.96 2.62
N ARG A 73 -6.38 24.35 1.61
CA ARG A 73 -5.92 25.03 0.40
C ARG A 73 -7.02 25.21 -0.66
N ILE A 74 -7.95 24.27 -0.76
CA ILE A 74 -9.03 24.26 -1.76
C ILE A 74 -10.34 23.87 -1.04
N PRO A 75 -10.97 24.80 -0.28
CA PRO A 75 -12.08 24.49 0.61
C PRO A 75 -13.34 23.98 -0.12
N ASP A 76 -13.53 24.36 -1.39
CA ASP A 76 -14.73 24.00 -2.16
C ASP A 76 -14.68 22.60 -2.79
N ARG A 77 -13.60 21.83 -2.56
CA ARG A 77 -13.40 20.50 -3.14
C ARG A 77 -13.40 19.40 -2.08
N ASP A 78 -14.14 18.31 -2.35
CA ASP A 78 -14.17 17.14 -1.46
C ASP A 78 -12.89 16.30 -1.61
N PHE A 79 -12.14 16.18 -0.51
CA PHE A 79 -10.95 15.32 -0.40
C PHE A 79 -11.16 14.12 0.53
N THR A 80 -12.39 13.85 1.00
CA THR A 80 -12.69 12.77 1.96
C THR A 80 -12.34 11.38 1.41
N TYR A 81 -12.19 11.23 0.10
CA TYR A 81 -11.73 9.98 -0.51
C TYR A 81 -10.33 9.58 -0.04
N PHE A 82 -9.43 10.52 0.31
CA PHE A 82 -8.09 10.18 0.80
C PHE A 82 -8.12 9.41 2.12
N ILE A 83 -9.09 9.71 2.99
CA ILE A 83 -9.23 9.12 4.32
C ILE A 83 -10.15 7.90 4.35
N LYS A 84 -11.01 7.74 3.33
CA LYS A 84 -11.84 6.54 3.12
C LYS A 84 -11.05 5.38 2.52
N GLN A 85 -10.08 5.68 1.66
CA GLN A 85 -9.20 4.66 1.07
C GLN A 85 -8.22 4.05 2.09
N ARG A 86 -7.84 2.79 1.88
CA ARG A 86 -6.99 2.02 2.81
C ARG A 86 -5.77 1.42 2.10
N GLY A 87 -4.77 1.04 2.88
CA GLY A 87 -3.52 0.46 2.39
C GLY A 87 -2.49 1.49 1.94
N MET A 88 -1.40 1.01 1.34
CA MET A 88 -0.25 1.84 0.96
C MET A 88 -0.53 2.78 -0.21
N PHE A 89 -1.51 2.46 -1.04
CA PHE A 89 -1.80 3.21 -2.27
C PHE A 89 -3.14 3.93 -2.19
N GLY A 90 -3.24 5.01 -2.93
CA GLY A 90 -4.52 5.68 -3.17
C GLY A 90 -4.59 6.30 -4.54
N TYR A 91 -5.80 6.53 -5.03
CA TYR A 91 -6.05 7.29 -6.24
C TYR A 91 -6.36 8.73 -5.89
N THR A 92 -5.62 9.66 -6.50
CA THR A 92 -5.75 11.11 -6.30
C THR A 92 -6.87 11.74 -7.14
N GLY A 93 -7.34 11.05 -8.18
CA GLY A 93 -8.29 11.61 -9.15
C GLY A 93 -7.68 12.65 -10.08
N LEU A 94 -6.35 12.78 -10.13
CA LEU A 94 -5.65 13.63 -11.08
C LEU A 94 -5.70 13.04 -12.49
N SER A 95 -5.80 13.92 -13.48
CA SER A 95 -5.56 13.57 -14.87
C SER A 95 -4.07 13.33 -15.16
N VAL A 96 -3.77 12.66 -16.28
CA VAL A 96 -2.39 12.47 -16.76
C VAL A 96 -1.65 13.80 -16.90
N GLY A 97 -2.31 14.85 -17.39
CA GLY A 97 -1.71 16.18 -17.52
C GLY A 97 -1.28 16.75 -16.17
N GLN A 98 -2.14 16.64 -15.15
CA GLN A 98 -1.81 17.11 -13.80
C GLN A 98 -0.72 16.27 -13.12
N VAL A 99 -0.69 14.95 -13.36
CA VAL A 99 0.41 14.08 -12.89
C VAL A 99 1.74 14.49 -13.52
N ARG A 100 1.75 14.82 -14.81
CA ARG A 100 2.97 15.30 -15.48
C ARG A 100 3.42 16.65 -14.95
N ARG A 101 2.49 17.57 -14.70
CA ARG A 101 2.81 18.85 -14.01
C ARG A 101 3.47 18.61 -12.65
N LEU A 102 2.92 17.71 -11.83
CA LEU A 102 3.54 17.34 -10.54
C LEU A 102 5.00 16.88 -10.70
N ARG A 103 5.26 16.06 -11.72
CA ARG A 103 6.61 15.56 -12.01
C ARG A 103 7.53 16.68 -12.48
N ASP A 104 7.09 17.44 -13.48
CA ASP A 104 7.95 18.36 -14.24
C ASP A 104 8.18 19.68 -13.48
N GLU A 105 7.18 20.17 -12.73
CA GLU A 105 7.24 21.43 -11.98
C GLU A 105 7.68 21.23 -10.52
N PHE A 106 7.37 20.08 -9.90
CA PHE A 106 7.54 19.86 -8.45
C PHE A 106 8.36 18.61 -8.09
N ALA A 107 8.84 17.83 -9.07
CA ALA A 107 9.54 16.56 -8.82
C ALA A 107 8.74 15.58 -7.93
N VAL A 108 7.41 15.60 -8.03
CA VAL A 108 6.51 14.68 -7.32
C VAL A 108 6.03 13.60 -8.29
N TYR A 109 6.48 12.36 -8.08
CA TYR A 109 6.29 11.26 -9.02
C TYR A 109 5.13 10.34 -8.61
N LEU A 110 4.09 10.30 -9.44
CA LEU A 110 2.96 9.36 -9.36
C LEU A 110 2.89 8.54 -10.65
N LEU A 111 2.09 7.47 -10.66
CA LEU A 111 1.71 6.84 -11.93
C LEU A 111 0.76 7.76 -12.72
N ASP A 112 0.84 7.71 -14.05
CA ASP A 112 -0.07 8.44 -14.95
C ASP A 112 -1.56 8.14 -14.66
N SER A 113 -1.87 7.00 -14.04
CA SER A 113 -3.22 6.66 -13.56
C SER A 113 -3.70 7.46 -12.34
N GLY A 114 -2.87 8.36 -11.79
CA GLY A 114 -3.13 9.07 -10.54
C GLY A 114 -2.96 8.21 -9.29
N ARG A 115 -2.41 6.98 -9.41
CA ARG A 115 -2.10 6.13 -8.25
C ARG A 115 -0.85 6.67 -7.53
N MET A 116 -1.02 7.04 -6.26
CA MET A 116 0.07 7.48 -5.38
C MET A 116 0.39 6.43 -4.30
N CYS A 117 1.66 6.37 -3.89
CA CYS A 117 2.09 5.61 -2.71
C CYS A 117 2.05 6.52 -1.47
N VAL A 118 1.00 6.40 -0.67
CA VAL A 118 0.84 7.17 0.59
C VAL A 118 1.89 6.76 1.62
N ALA A 119 2.38 5.51 1.56
CA ALA A 119 3.46 5.07 2.45
C ALA A 119 4.79 5.82 2.22
N GLY A 120 5.00 6.42 1.05
CA GLY A 120 6.16 7.29 0.77
C GLY A 120 6.06 8.67 1.41
N LEU A 121 4.89 9.07 1.90
CA LEU A 121 4.70 10.32 2.64
C LEU A 121 5.21 10.17 4.07
N ASN A 122 5.77 11.25 4.60
CA ASN A 122 6.27 11.34 5.97
C ASN A 122 6.15 12.79 6.45
N THR A 123 6.53 13.03 7.71
CA THR A 123 6.38 14.35 8.33
C THR A 123 7.18 15.46 7.66
N SER A 124 8.30 15.13 6.98
CA SER A 124 9.16 16.12 6.32
C SER A 124 8.69 16.49 4.91
N ASN A 125 8.01 15.58 4.18
CA ASN A 125 7.61 15.84 2.78
C ASN A 125 6.12 16.12 2.56
N ILE A 126 5.26 15.73 3.50
CA ILE A 126 3.80 15.74 3.32
C ILE A 126 3.21 17.10 2.97
N THR A 127 3.71 18.18 3.58
CA THR A 127 3.21 19.53 3.32
C THR A 127 3.57 19.97 1.90
N TYR A 128 4.82 19.75 1.48
CA TYR A 128 5.28 20.06 0.12
C TYR A 128 4.46 19.31 -0.94
N VAL A 129 4.24 18.01 -0.74
CA VAL A 129 3.44 17.20 -1.67
C VAL A 129 1.98 17.68 -1.72
N ALA A 130 1.39 18.04 -0.57
CA ALA A 130 0.03 18.57 -0.53
C ALA A 130 -0.10 19.94 -1.22
N ASP A 131 0.88 20.83 -1.06
CA ASP A 131 0.91 22.12 -1.73
C ASP A 131 1.08 21.97 -3.25
N ALA A 132 1.97 21.07 -3.71
CA ALA A 132 2.11 20.73 -5.13
C ALA A 132 0.82 20.14 -5.72
N LEU A 133 0.16 19.25 -4.99
CA LEU A 133 -1.15 18.71 -5.36
C LEU A 133 -2.18 19.83 -5.50
N ALA A 134 -2.25 20.74 -4.54
CA ALA A 134 -3.16 21.88 -4.61
C ALA A 134 -2.89 22.76 -5.84
N GLU A 135 -1.62 23.00 -6.17
CA GLU A 135 -1.24 23.85 -7.30
C GLU A 135 -1.65 23.26 -8.66
N VAL A 136 -1.56 21.95 -8.85
CA VAL A 136 -2.01 21.30 -10.09
C VAL A 136 -3.52 21.08 -10.17
N LEU A 137 -4.22 21.21 -9.05
CA LEU A 137 -5.68 21.05 -8.95
C LEU A 137 -6.46 22.35 -9.18
N LYS A 138 -5.78 23.50 -9.11
CA LYS A 138 -6.27 24.79 -9.61
C LYS A 138 -6.31 24.78 -11.14
#